data_AF-A0A0P9RIV7-F1
#
_entry.id   AF-A0A0P9RIV7-F1
#
_cell.length_a   1.000
_cell.length_b   1.000
_cell.length_c   1.000
_cell.angle_alpha   90.00
_cell.angle_beta   90.00
_cell.angle_gamma   90.00
#
_symmetry.space_group_name_H-M   'P 1'
#
loop_
_entity.id
_entity.type
_entity.pdbx_description
1 polymer ?
#
loop_
_entity_poly.entity_id
_entity_poly.type
_entity_poly.pdbx_seq_one_letter_code
_entity_poly.pdbx_strand_id
1 'polypeptide(L)'
;VGLAAERGLDMIVGLLAILKAGGAYVPLDPDYPQDRLSFLMQDSGIELLLTQSGLLSQLPIPAHVQTLDLADTLDGYSTENPLNQ
;
A
#
# COMPACT_ATOMS: atom_id res chain seq x y z
N VAL A 1 4.20 1.58 5.52
CA VAL A 1 3.50 1.61 4.21
C VAL A 1 2.04 1.24 4.43
N GLY A 2 1.08 1.99 3.90
CA GLY A 2 -0.32 1.58 3.91
C GLY A 2 -0.58 0.52 2.83
N LEU A 3 -1.42 -0.48 3.12
CA LEU A 3 -1.85 -1.48 2.14
C LEU A 3 -3.37 -1.52 2.11
N ALA A 4 -3.96 -1.16 0.97
CA ALA A 4 -5.39 -1.29 0.69
C ALA A 4 -5.55 -2.14 -0.57
N ALA A 5 -6.01 -3.37 -0.44
CA ALA A 5 -6.19 -4.27 -1.56
C ALA A 5 -7.37 -5.20 -1.31
N GLU A 6 -8.08 -5.57 -2.37
CA GLU A 6 -9.09 -6.62 -2.27
C GLU A 6 -8.45 -7.96 -1.89
N ARG A 7 -9.24 -8.83 -1.27
CA ARG A 7 -8.79 -10.17 -0.88
C ARG A 7 -8.42 -10.98 -2.12
N GLY A 8 -7.13 -11.23 -2.31
CA GLY A 8 -6.62 -11.95 -3.47
C GLY A 8 -5.11 -12.08 -3.49
N LEU A 9 -4.56 -12.44 -4.65
CA LEU A 9 -3.12 -12.56 -4.85
C LEU A 9 -2.41 -11.22 -4.64
N ASP A 10 -2.96 -10.13 -5.16
CA ASP A 10 -2.37 -8.79 -5.08
C ASP A 10 -2.15 -8.35 -3.62
N MET A 11 -3.09 -8.69 -2.71
CA MET A 11 -2.92 -8.42 -1.28
C MET A 11 -1.72 -9.17 -0.70
N ILE A 12 -1.55 -10.46 -1.04
CA ILE A 12 -0.42 -11.26 -0.55
C ILE A 12 0.89 -10.78 -1.15
N VAL A 13 0.89 -10.47 -2.46
CA VAL A 13 2.05 -9.90 -3.16
C VAL A 13 2.45 -8.56 -2.54
N GLY A 14 1.50 -7.66 -2.33
CA GLY A 14 1.74 -6.34 -1.73
C GLY A 14 2.29 -6.44 -0.30
N LEU A 15 1.72 -7.33 0.52
CA LEU A 15 2.23 -7.60 1.86
C LEU A 15 3.67 -8.10 1.82
N LEU A 16 3.98 -9.09 0.96
CA LEU A 16 5.34 -9.62 0.83
C LEU A 16 6.31 -8.58 0.24
N ALA A 17 5.86 -7.74 -0.70
CA ALA A 17 6.68 -6.68 -1.27
C ALA A 17 7.15 -5.69 -0.20
N ILE A 18 6.23 -5.25 0.68
CA ILE A 18 6.55 -4.35 1.80
C ILE A 18 7.58 -5.00 2.74
N LEU A 19 7.36 -6.26 3.12
CA LEU A 19 8.28 -6.98 4.01
C LEU A 19 9.65 -7.22 3.37
N LYS A 20 9.70 -7.55 2.08
CA LYS A 20 10.95 -7.73 1.33
C LYS A 20 11.75 -6.43 1.18
N ALA A 21 11.06 -5.29 1.14
CA ALA A 21 11.70 -3.98 1.18
C ALA A 21 12.20 -3.58 2.60
N GLY A 22 12.02 -4.45 3.60
CA GLY A 22 12.38 -4.19 5.00
C GLY A 22 11.38 -3.31 5.75
N GLY A 23 10.19 -3.07 5.16
CA GLY A 23 9.16 -2.22 5.75
C GLY A 23 8.14 -2.98 6.60
N ALA A 24 7.28 -2.20 7.26
CA ALA A 24 6.06 -2.69 7.90
C ALA A 24 4.83 -2.14 7.17
N TYR A 25 3.73 -2.90 7.22
CA TYR A 25 2.48 -2.51 6.59
C TYR A 25 1.41 -2.11 7.61
N VAL A 26 0.54 -1.18 7.21
CA VAL A 26 -0.68 -0.78 7.93
C VAL A 26 -1.86 -1.22 7.07
N PRO A 27 -2.71 -2.15 7.53
CA PRO A 27 -3.87 -2.57 6.76
C PRO A 27 -4.92 -1.45 6.71
N LEU A 28 -5.37 -1.12 5.51
CA LEU A 28 -6.39 -0.11 5.26
C LEU A 28 -7.54 -0.76 4.50
N ASP A 29 -8.64 -1.01 5.20
CA ASP A 29 -9.84 -1.63 4.66
C ASP A 29 -10.78 -0.54 4.12
N PRO A 30 -11.08 -0.49 2.80
CA PRO A 30 -12.00 0.50 2.22
C PRO A 30 -13.40 0.48 2.83
N ASP A 31 -13.81 -0.64 3.44
CA ASP A 31 -15.11 -0.76 4.11
C ASP A 31 -15.16 -0.02 5.46
N TYR A 32 -14.02 0.48 5.95
CA TYR A 32 -13.97 1.30 7.16
C TYR A 32 -14.50 2.73 6.91
N PRO A 33 -15.13 3.36 7.92
CA PRO A 33 -15.51 4.76 7.82
C PRO A 33 -14.33 5.67 7.46
N GLN A 34 -14.59 6.70 6.65
CA GLN A 34 -13.58 7.66 6.17
C GLN A 34 -12.75 8.28 7.31
N ASP A 35 -13.40 8.64 8.43
CA ASP A 35 -12.70 9.22 9.59
C ASP A 35 -11.71 8.23 10.22
N ARG A 36 -12.06 6.93 10.24
CA ARG A 36 -11.19 5.88 10.77
C ARG A 36 -9.99 5.66 9.86
N LEU A 37 -10.19 5.63 8.54
CA LEU A 37 -9.11 5.55 7.57
C LEU A 37 -8.16 6.75 7.68
N SER A 38 -8.72 7.96 7.75
CA SER A 38 -7.95 9.20 7.92
C SER A 38 -7.12 9.17 9.22
N PHE A 39 -7.73 8.74 10.33
CA PHE A 39 -7.03 8.59 11.61
C PHE A 39 -5.87 7.58 11.50
N LEU A 40 -6.09 6.40 10.91
CA LEU A 40 -5.05 5.38 10.75
C LEU A 40 -3.89 5.89 9.90
N MET A 41 -4.17 6.59 8.81
CA MET A 41 -3.12 7.15 7.94
C MET A 41 -2.29 8.23 8.66
N GLN A 42 -2.93 9.10 9.43
CA GLN A 42 -2.25 10.14 10.20
C GLN A 42 -1.44 9.58 11.37
N ASP A 43 -2.04 8.71 12.17
CA ASP A 43 -1.42 8.13 13.38
C ASP A 43 -0.22 7.23 13.02
N SER A 44 -0.34 6.46 11.94
CA SER A 44 0.77 5.60 11.48
C SER A 44 1.89 6.35 10.76
N GLY A 45 1.66 7.60 10.34
CA GLY A 45 2.64 8.39 9.59
C GLY A 45 3.07 7.75 8.27
N ILE A 46 2.19 7.01 7.59
CA ILE A 46 2.55 6.41 6.30
C ILE A 46 2.83 7.49 5.26
N GLU A 47 3.91 7.32 4.50
CA GLU A 47 4.26 8.20 3.38
C GLU A 47 3.96 7.57 2.01
N LEU A 48 3.66 6.26 2.01
CA LEU A 48 3.38 5.46 0.82
C LEU A 48 2.17 4.57 1.07
N LEU A 49 1.26 4.55 0.11
CA LEU A 49 0.09 3.68 0.02
C LEU A 49 0.22 2.77 -1.19
N LEU A 50 0.26 1.46 -0.96
CA LEU A 50 0.16 0.44 -1.99
C LEU A 50 -1.31 0.03 -2.14
N THR A 51 -1.89 0.22 -3.32
CA THR A 51 -3.33 0.02 -3.55
C THR A 51 -3.65 -0.39 -4.98
N GLN A 52 -4.92 -0.65 -5.27
CA GLN A 52 -5.44 -0.85 -6.63
C GLN A 52 -6.21 0.40 -7.08
N SER A 53 -6.15 0.74 -8.37
CA SER A 53 -6.87 1.89 -8.97
C SER A 53 -8.35 1.95 -8.58
N GLY A 54 -9.04 0.80 -8.51
CA GLY A 54 -10.47 0.72 -8.16
C GLY A 54 -10.81 1.15 -6.73
N LEU A 55 -9.82 1.18 -5.83
CA LEU A 55 -10.00 1.56 -4.43
C LEU A 55 -9.68 3.03 -4.16
N LEU A 56 -9.01 3.73 -5.08
CA LEU A 56 -8.55 5.11 -4.87
C LEU A 56 -9.71 6.07 -4.54
N SER A 57 -10.87 5.90 -5.16
CA SER A 57 -12.04 6.74 -4.92
C SER A 57 -12.70 6.53 -3.55
N GLN A 58 -12.35 5.44 -2.85
CA GLN A 58 -12.92 5.07 -1.55
C GLN A 58 -11.98 5.43 -0.39
N LEU A 59 -10.76 5.88 -0.66
CA LEU A 59 -9.74 6.13 0.36
C LEU A 59 -9.53 7.63 0.56
N PRO A 60 -9.50 8.13 1.80
CA PRO A 60 -9.24 9.54 2.10
C PRO A 60 -7.74 9.83 2.08
N ILE A 61 -7.11 9.69 0.91
CA ILE A 61 -5.65 9.75 0.75
C ILE A 61 -5.16 11.19 0.99
N PRO A 62 -4.31 11.45 2.01
CA PRO A 62 -3.74 12.77 2.23
C PRO A 62 -2.77 13.14 1.10
N ALA A 63 -2.67 14.44 0.78
CA ALA A 63 -1.84 14.93 -0.33
C ALA A 63 -0.33 14.61 -0.22
N HIS A 64 0.17 14.28 0.98
CA HIS A 64 1.58 13.91 1.20
C HIS A 64 1.85 12.41 1.03
N VAL A 65 0.80 11.58 0.92
CA VAL A 65 0.95 10.13 0.78
C VAL A 65 1.07 9.80 -0.70
N GLN A 66 2.20 9.22 -1.09
CA GLN A 66 2.40 8.72 -2.44
C GLN A 66 1.60 7.43 -2.65
N THR A 67 1.02 7.26 -3.84
CA THR A 67 0.24 6.07 -4.19
C THR A 67 0.96 5.24 -5.24
N LEU A 68 1.05 3.94 -5.04
CA LEU A 68 1.56 2.98 -6.02
C LEU A 68 0.46 1.97 -6.35
N ASP A 69 0.21 1.73 -7.64
CA ASP A 69 -0.76 0.73 -8.07
C ASP A 69 -0.11 -0.66 -8.11
N LEU A 70 -0.78 -1.66 -7.56
CA LEU A 70 -0.38 -3.07 -7.64
C LEU A 70 -0.40 -3.63 -9.07
N ALA A 71 -1.16 -3.00 -9.98
CA ALA A 71 -1.23 -3.37 -11.39
C ALA A 71 -0.22 -2.62 -12.28
N ASP A 72 0.58 -1.70 -11.73
CA ASP A 72 1.56 -0.95 -12.51
C ASP A 72 2.62 -1.89 -13.11
N THR A 73 3.00 -1.64 -14.37
CA THR A 73 4.11 -2.37 -14.98
C THR A 73 5.42 -1.93 -14.33
N LEU A 74 6.24 -2.91 -13.95
CA LEU A 74 7.55 -2.69 -13.33
C LEU A 74 8.69 -2.93 -14.34
N ASP A 75 8.42 -2.74 -15.63
CA ASP A 75 9.41 -2.88 -16.69
C ASP A 75 10.64 -1.99 -16.39
N GLY A 76 11.82 -2.61 -16.38
CA GLY A 76 13.08 -1.93 -16.05
C GLY A 76 13.49 -2.00 -14.58
N TYR A 77 12.66 -2.54 -13.68
CA TYR A 77 13.05 -2.88 -12.32
C TYR A 77 13.64 -4.30 -12.23
N SER A 78 14.50 -4.51 -11.23
CA SER A 78 15.11 -5.82 -10.96
C SER A 78 14.07 -6.85 -10.55
N THR A 79 14.18 -8.07 -11.08
CA THR A 79 13.41 -9.24 -10.64
C THR A 79 14.07 -9.98 -9.47
N GLU A 80 15.31 -9.64 -9.16
CA GLU A 80 16.06 -10.21 -8.03
C GLU A 80 15.73 -9.51 -6.71
N ASN A 81 15.79 -10.26 -5.61
CA ASN A 81 15.62 -9.65 -4.29
C ASN A 81 16.76 -8.67 -3.99
N PRO A 82 16.49 -7.55 -3.29
CA PRO A 82 17.55 -6.68 -2.79
C PRO A 82 18.49 -7.49 -1.88
N LEU A 83 19.79 -7.21 -1.96
CA LEU A 83 20.78 -7.84 -1.10
C LEU A 83 20.52 -7.41 0.35
N ASN A 84 20.36 -8.37 1.26
CA ASN A 84 20.29 -8.10 2.69
C ASN A 84 21.64 -7.49 3.13
N GLN A 85 21.66 -6.21 3.49
CA GLN A 85 22.80 -5.60 4.19
C GLN A 85 22.72 -5.86 5.69
#